data_AF-A0AB39I6L5-F1
#
_entry.id   AF-A0AB39I6L5-F1
#
_cell.length_a   1.000
_cell.length_b   1.000
_cell.length_c   1.000
_cell.angle_alpha   90.00
_cell.angle_beta   90.00
_cell.angle_gamma   90.00
#
_symmetry.space_group_name_H-M   'P 1'
#
loop_
_entity.id
_entity.type
_entity.pdbx_description
1 polymer ?
#
loop_
_entity_poly.entity_id
_entity_poly.type
_entity_poly.pdbx_seq_one_letter_code
_entity_poly.pdbx_strand_id
1 'polypeptide(L)'
;MPQQPPSAAPSRLLLPFACARPRRTVVLCFLAAFAITLVLAGRQYYQLQQHELEVREHNLQLQALAIETLIFSGKSQLQFLRHLAERVLIEGHSQPSMRQNDAIAAAMRNSQQPLWGLPVPKSDAPVRALGDALVASIPGLSREPQQLVEDLHLSRAMSQVLPAQFQGETNLSRILFLTTSGIVIAYPAVRDAQLEPILRKLASSPLMQLNRANIEDLDIVFFPLPGSNLGSMPHLLLSTPVYLNAVMRGAVIYDVPQTKLQNYLYQTTESDELHTLIDEDGSLVASSDQSFKPFQGNWLNTLPTARKRLSVPMLFQRDHGTLNLEQGYLQFRELQGIDLILTNYISASDLRAAVNAQIDFLFLGVWALLGLLMFLTLYIVDRLFKGQLRLNRQLREMGLVDGLTQLANRRRLQSDFGGLLQRLREDQPLALWMLDIDHFKSINDNWGHSAGDEVIKHLATLCRALVRPQDLVVRYGGEEFCVLMPDTSLADALHMAEQVRAATAKSVCVPDAGTLLAGAPSLEIRLTVSIGVAELRVDGCEELEDLVATADRRLYAAKKSGRNQVVNHD
;
A
#
# COMPACT_ATOMS: atom_id res chain seq x y z
N MET A 1 -43.95 15.13 -34.64
CA MET A 1 -42.64 14.43 -34.50
C MET A 1 -42.53 13.88 -33.08
N PRO A 2 -41.94 12.69 -32.91
CA PRO A 2 -42.38 11.70 -31.94
C PRO A 2 -41.67 11.80 -30.59
N GLN A 3 -42.38 11.34 -29.56
CA GLN A 3 -41.89 11.10 -28.21
C GLN A 3 -40.70 10.13 -28.23
N GLN A 4 -39.56 10.54 -27.67
CA GLN A 4 -38.45 9.65 -27.36
C GLN A 4 -38.88 8.62 -26.29
N PRO A 5 -38.52 7.34 -26.43
CA PRO A 5 -38.80 6.34 -25.40
C PRO A 5 -37.88 6.58 -24.18
N PRO A 6 -38.35 6.31 -22.95
CA PRO A 6 -37.51 6.44 -21.77
C PRO A 6 -36.38 5.41 -21.83
N SER A 7 -35.14 5.89 -21.62
CA SER A 7 -33.93 5.07 -21.52
C SER A 7 -34.14 3.95 -20.49
N ALA A 8 -34.07 2.70 -20.93
CA ALA A 8 -34.11 1.55 -20.04
C ALA A 8 -32.87 1.59 -19.15
N ALA A 9 -33.07 1.93 -17.87
CA ALA A 9 -32.01 1.90 -16.87
C ALA A 9 -31.46 0.47 -16.74
N PRO A 10 -30.13 0.28 -16.63
CA PRO A 10 -29.50 -1.04 -16.47
C PRO A 10 -29.86 -1.77 -15.16
N SER A 11 -30.70 -1.16 -14.31
CA SER A 11 -31.09 -1.68 -12.99
C SER A 11 -32.10 -2.84 -13.02
N ARG A 12 -32.85 -3.06 -14.11
CA ARG A 12 -33.90 -4.12 -14.15
C ARG A 12 -33.38 -5.54 -14.39
N LEU A 13 -32.17 -5.71 -14.93
CA LEU A 13 -31.57 -7.04 -15.20
C LEU A 13 -30.77 -7.60 -14.01
N LEU A 14 -30.28 -6.75 -13.11
CA LEU A 14 -29.44 -7.17 -11.97
C LEU A 14 -30.25 -7.74 -10.80
N LEU A 15 -31.46 -7.22 -10.55
CA LEU A 15 -32.37 -7.67 -9.48
C LEU A 15 -32.72 -9.16 -9.55
N PRO A 16 -33.14 -9.74 -10.69
CA PRO A 16 -33.48 -11.17 -10.75
C PRO A 16 -32.26 -12.08 -10.53
N PHE A 17 -31.07 -11.69 -11.00
CA PHE A 17 -29.83 -12.43 -10.74
C PHE A 17 -29.36 -12.32 -9.28
N ALA A 18 -29.55 -11.14 -8.66
CA ALA A 18 -29.20 -10.90 -7.28
C ALA A 18 -30.04 -11.76 -6.31
N CYS A 19 -31.34 -11.92 -6.59
CA CYS A 19 -32.23 -12.79 -5.83
C CYS A 19 -31.96 -14.28 -6.03
N ALA A 20 -31.46 -14.69 -7.21
CA ALA A 20 -31.18 -16.10 -7.51
C ALA A 20 -29.94 -16.65 -6.77
N ARG A 21 -28.92 -15.82 -6.51
CA ARG A 21 -27.67 -16.22 -5.83
C ARG A 21 -27.16 -15.15 -4.87
N PRO A 22 -27.88 -14.87 -3.76
CA PRO A 22 -27.61 -13.71 -2.89
C PRO A 22 -26.18 -13.72 -2.32
N ARG A 23 -25.65 -14.91 -1.98
CA ARG A 23 -24.27 -15.06 -1.49
C ARG A 23 -23.22 -14.57 -2.51
N ARG A 24 -23.39 -14.88 -3.80
CA ARG A 24 -22.44 -14.49 -4.84
C ARG A 24 -22.47 -12.99 -5.09
N THR A 25 -23.65 -12.40 -5.06
CA THR A 25 -23.84 -10.95 -5.23
C THR A 25 -23.14 -10.16 -4.13
N VAL A 26 -23.30 -10.56 -2.86
CA VAL A 26 -22.61 -9.91 -1.74
C VAL A 26 -21.10 -9.96 -1.93
N VAL A 27 -20.54 -11.14 -2.22
CA VAL A 27 -19.10 -11.30 -2.43
C VAL A 27 -18.60 -10.44 -3.58
N LEU A 28 -19.30 -10.39 -4.71
CA LEU A 28 -18.90 -9.58 -5.87
C LEU A 28 -18.91 -8.07 -5.55
N CYS A 29 -19.92 -7.58 -4.83
CA CYS A 29 -19.98 -6.17 -4.43
C CYS A 29 -18.84 -5.81 -3.48
N PHE A 30 -18.54 -6.65 -2.48
CA PHE A 30 -17.43 -6.39 -1.58
C PHE A 30 -16.07 -6.49 -2.28
N LEU A 31 -15.88 -7.46 -3.19
CA LEU A 31 -14.66 -7.54 -4.01
C LEU A 31 -14.46 -6.29 -4.86
N ALA A 32 -15.52 -5.74 -5.47
CA ALA A 32 -15.43 -4.49 -6.20
C ALA A 32 -15.04 -3.32 -5.28
N ALA A 33 -15.61 -3.24 -4.08
CA ALA A 33 -15.25 -2.22 -3.09
C ALA A 33 -13.77 -2.34 -2.66
N PHE A 34 -13.29 -3.56 -2.36
CA PHE A 34 -11.87 -3.82 -2.04
C PHE A 34 -10.94 -3.45 -3.19
N ALA A 35 -11.31 -3.72 -4.45
CA ALA A 35 -10.50 -3.35 -5.60
C ALA A 35 -10.37 -1.82 -5.74
N ILE A 36 -11.47 -1.08 -5.55
CA ILE A 36 -11.46 0.39 -5.59
C ILE A 36 -10.59 0.97 -4.47
N THR A 37 -10.73 0.47 -3.24
CA THR A 37 -9.92 0.95 -2.11
C THR A 37 -8.44 0.58 -2.26
N LEU A 38 -8.12 -0.57 -2.89
CA LEU A 38 -6.74 -0.95 -3.21
C LEU A 38 -6.09 0.04 -4.19
N VAL A 39 -6.81 0.44 -5.24
CA VAL A 39 -6.33 1.43 -6.22
C VAL A 39 -6.10 2.78 -5.55
N LEU A 40 -7.02 3.22 -4.68
CA LEU A 40 -6.87 4.46 -3.91
C LEU A 40 -5.64 4.40 -2.97
N ALA A 41 -5.46 3.30 -2.24
CA ALA A 41 -4.31 3.11 -1.37
C ALA A 41 -3.00 3.12 -2.16
N GLY A 42 -2.94 2.45 -3.32
CA GLY A 42 -1.79 2.49 -4.21
C GLY A 42 -1.47 3.90 -4.72
N ARG A 43 -2.49 4.67 -5.10
CA ARG A 43 -2.33 6.07 -5.51
C ARG A 43 -1.79 6.94 -4.38
N GLN A 44 -2.34 6.81 -3.17
CA GLN A 44 -1.87 7.58 -2.02
C GLN A 44 -0.44 7.22 -1.64
N TYR A 45 -0.09 5.93 -1.65
CA TYR A 45 1.28 5.47 -1.42
C TYR A 45 2.26 6.11 -2.42
N TYR A 46 1.90 6.14 -3.70
CA TYR A 46 2.69 6.80 -4.73
C TYR A 46 2.80 8.32 -4.50
N GLN A 47 1.72 8.99 -4.10
CA GLN A 47 1.74 10.42 -3.79
C GLN A 47 2.63 10.75 -2.58
N LEU A 48 2.57 9.94 -1.52
CA LEU A 48 3.46 10.09 -0.35
C LEU A 48 4.92 9.91 -0.76
N GLN A 49 5.22 8.92 -1.60
CA GLN A 49 6.57 8.72 -2.11
C GLN A 49 7.08 9.92 -2.92
N GLN A 50 6.25 10.51 -3.79
CA GLN A 50 6.62 11.71 -4.55
C GLN A 50 6.81 12.91 -3.63
N HIS A 51 5.91 13.11 -2.68
CA HIS A 51 5.99 14.21 -1.73
C HIS A 51 7.28 14.15 -0.89
N GLU A 52 7.64 12.95 -0.41
CA GLU A 52 8.88 12.73 0.34
C GLU A 52 10.12 13.07 -0.49
N LEU A 53 10.14 12.68 -1.78
CA LEU A 53 11.23 13.03 -2.69
C LEU A 53 11.30 14.55 -2.94
N GLU A 54 10.17 15.22 -3.14
CA GLU A 54 10.09 16.68 -3.33
C GLU A 54 10.57 17.44 -2.09
N VAL A 55 10.19 17.00 -0.89
CA VAL A 55 10.64 17.62 0.38
C VAL A 55 12.16 17.49 0.52
N ARG A 56 12.72 16.31 0.24
CA ARG A 56 14.17 16.09 0.29
C ARG A 56 14.92 16.89 -0.78
N GLU A 57 14.35 17.01 -1.97
CA GLU A 57 14.92 17.86 -3.03
C GLU A 57 14.94 19.33 -2.61
N HIS A 58 13.87 19.81 -1.99
CA HIS A 58 13.80 21.17 -1.44
C HIS A 58 14.83 21.40 -0.33
N ASN A 59 14.98 20.44 0.59
CA ASN A 59 15.99 20.51 1.65
C ASN A 59 17.42 20.56 1.07
N LEU A 60 17.69 19.77 0.03
CA LEU A 60 18.97 19.79 -0.69
C LEU A 60 19.24 21.17 -1.32
N GLN A 61 18.22 21.80 -1.92
CA GLN A 61 18.33 23.14 -2.48
C GLN A 61 18.62 24.20 -1.41
N LEU A 62 17.96 24.13 -0.25
CA LEU A 62 18.21 25.04 0.87
C LEU A 62 19.64 24.92 1.41
N GLN A 63 20.15 23.69 1.52
CA GLN A 63 21.54 23.46 1.92
C GLN A 63 22.54 23.96 0.87
N ALA A 64 22.28 23.71 -0.42
CA ALA A 64 23.09 24.24 -1.50
C ALA A 64 23.18 25.78 -1.43
N LEU A 65 22.05 26.46 -1.26
CA LEU A 65 21.99 27.92 -1.12
C LEU A 65 22.78 28.42 0.10
N ALA A 66 22.76 27.70 1.21
CA ALA A 66 23.54 28.05 2.39
C ALA A 66 25.05 27.91 2.14
N ILE A 67 25.48 26.86 1.42
CA ILE A 67 26.89 26.69 1.00
C ILE A 67 27.30 27.80 0.03
N GLU A 68 26.47 28.11 -0.96
CA GLU A 68 26.69 29.24 -1.89
C GLU A 68 26.85 30.55 -1.13
N THR A 69 25.97 30.82 -0.16
CA THR A 69 26.02 32.04 0.67
C THR A 69 27.31 32.12 1.49
N LEU A 70 27.77 31.00 2.06
CA LEU A 70 29.04 30.94 2.79
C LEU A 70 30.22 31.29 1.89
N ILE A 71 30.23 30.76 0.66
CA ILE A 71 31.33 30.98 -0.28
C ILE A 71 31.25 32.37 -0.91
N PHE A 72 30.06 32.89 -1.22
CA PHE A 72 29.84 34.26 -1.68
C PHE A 72 30.28 35.29 -0.64
N SER A 73 30.04 35.02 0.65
CA SER A 73 30.56 35.86 1.74
C SER A 73 32.09 35.88 1.72
N GLY A 74 32.73 34.71 1.65
CA GLY A 74 34.19 34.61 1.52
C GLY A 74 34.72 35.33 0.27
N LYS A 75 33.98 35.30 -0.84
CA LYS A 75 34.32 36.02 -2.07
C LYS A 75 34.31 37.52 -1.91
N SER A 76 33.22 38.04 -1.33
CA SER A 76 33.08 39.47 -1.07
C SER A 76 34.19 39.97 -0.13
N GLN A 77 34.56 39.19 0.88
CA GLN A 77 35.68 39.48 1.77
C GLN A 77 37.03 39.51 1.02
N LEU A 78 37.29 38.54 0.15
CA LEU A 78 38.50 38.50 -0.67
C LEU A 78 38.62 39.69 -1.63
N GLN A 79 37.53 40.04 -2.33
CA GLN A 79 37.48 41.20 -3.22
C GLN A 79 37.76 42.51 -2.48
N PHE A 80 37.18 42.68 -1.29
CA PHE A 80 37.47 43.83 -0.44
C PHE A 80 38.96 43.92 -0.09
N LEU A 81 39.57 42.82 0.37
CA LEU A 81 40.99 42.78 0.72
C LEU A 81 41.89 43.06 -0.49
N ARG A 82 41.51 42.56 -1.67
CA ARG A 82 42.21 42.85 -2.93
C ARG A 82 42.17 44.34 -3.25
N HIS A 83 40.99 44.96 -3.29
CA HIS A 83 40.87 46.38 -3.60
C HIS A 83 41.60 47.26 -2.59
N LEU A 84 41.58 46.90 -1.31
CA LEU A 84 42.39 47.56 -0.29
C LEU A 84 43.89 47.44 -0.60
N ALA A 85 44.37 46.23 -0.92
CA ALA A 85 45.77 46.00 -1.22
C ALA A 85 46.23 46.78 -2.46
N GLU A 86 45.44 46.77 -3.54
CA GLU A 86 45.71 47.53 -4.76
C GLU A 86 45.74 49.04 -4.48
N ARG A 87 44.81 49.55 -3.67
CA ARG A 87 44.78 50.96 -3.29
C ARG A 87 46.01 51.37 -2.48
N VAL A 88 46.41 50.58 -1.49
CA VAL A 88 47.62 50.85 -0.68
C VAL A 88 48.87 50.85 -1.55
N LEU A 89 48.94 49.95 -2.54
CA LEU A 89 50.04 49.93 -3.51
C LEU A 89 50.06 51.19 -4.38
N ILE A 90 48.91 51.64 -4.89
CA ILE A 90 48.81 52.86 -5.71
C ILE A 90 49.22 54.10 -4.90
N GLU A 91 48.72 54.24 -3.67
CA GLU A 91 49.05 55.36 -2.77
C GLU A 91 50.54 55.36 -2.40
N GLY A 92 51.10 54.20 -2.03
CA GLY A 92 52.52 54.06 -1.69
C GLY A 92 53.47 54.24 -2.89
N HIS A 93 53.03 53.87 -4.09
CA HIS A 93 53.79 54.10 -5.31
C HIS A 93 53.85 55.60 -5.66
N SER A 94 52.77 56.34 -5.42
CA SER A 94 52.62 57.76 -5.76
C SER A 94 53.24 58.74 -4.75
N GLN A 95 53.51 58.31 -3.50
CA GLN A 95 54.10 59.16 -2.45
C GLN A 95 55.49 58.67 -1.98
N PRO A 96 56.60 59.26 -2.48
CA PRO A 96 57.97 58.84 -2.16
C PRO A 96 58.35 59.01 -0.68
N SER A 97 57.73 59.94 0.03
CA SER A 97 58.00 60.23 1.45
C SER A 97 57.56 59.11 2.39
N MET A 98 56.56 58.31 2.00
CA MET A 98 56.17 57.13 2.79
C MET A 98 57.25 56.04 2.79
N ARG A 99 58.14 55.98 1.80
CA ARG A 99 59.20 54.97 1.67
C ARG A 99 60.33 55.11 2.72
N GLN A 100 60.37 56.22 3.45
CA GLN A 100 61.32 56.47 4.54
C GLN A 100 60.69 56.10 5.88
N ASN A 101 60.63 54.81 6.17
CA ASN A 101 60.20 54.30 7.47
C ASN A 101 61.36 53.54 8.12
N ASP A 102 61.87 54.08 9.24
CA ASP A 102 63.01 53.51 9.97
C ASP A 102 62.78 52.05 10.40
N ALA A 103 61.53 51.67 10.68
CA ALA A 103 61.17 50.29 11.05
C ALA A 103 61.30 49.31 9.87
N ILE A 104 60.95 49.76 8.65
CA ILE A 104 61.10 48.97 7.42
C ILE A 104 62.57 48.85 7.05
N ALA A 105 63.31 49.96 7.09
CA ALA A 105 64.76 49.96 6.86
C ALA A 105 65.50 49.06 7.87
N ALA A 106 65.06 49.03 9.13
CA ALA A 106 65.60 48.14 10.15
C ALA A 106 65.29 46.66 9.89
N ALA A 107 64.07 46.32 9.47
CA ALA A 107 63.69 44.96 9.14
C ALA A 107 64.45 44.41 7.92
N MET A 108 64.68 45.24 6.89
CA MET A 108 65.42 44.85 5.68
C MET A 108 66.87 44.43 5.94
N ARG A 109 67.50 44.94 7.01
CA ARG A 109 68.86 44.50 7.41
C ARG A 109 68.92 43.02 7.81
N ASN A 110 67.78 42.42 8.17
CA ASN A 110 67.66 41.02 8.55
C ASN A 110 67.24 40.11 7.38
N SER A 111 67.15 40.62 6.15
CA SER A 111 66.72 39.89 4.95
C SER A 111 67.53 38.62 4.63
N GLN A 112 68.77 38.54 5.13
CA GLN A 112 69.65 37.38 4.98
C GLN A 112 69.32 36.22 5.92
N GLN A 113 68.52 36.45 6.97
CA GLN A 113 68.07 35.38 7.86
C GLN A 113 67.04 34.50 7.16
N PRO A 114 66.97 33.18 7.46
CA PRO A 114 66.05 32.25 6.80
C PRO A 114 64.58 32.66 6.97
N LEU A 115 64.23 33.22 8.13
CA LEU A 115 62.93 33.83 8.38
C LEU A 115 63.14 35.12 9.17
N TRP A 116 62.54 36.21 8.72
CA TRP A 116 62.58 37.52 9.36
C TRP A 116 61.18 38.14 9.34
N GLY A 117 61.00 39.35 9.86
CA GLY A 117 59.68 39.97 9.90
C GLY A 117 59.72 41.44 10.28
N LEU A 118 58.58 42.10 10.12
CA LEU A 118 58.37 43.48 10.53
C LEU A 118 57.83 43.51 11.97
N PRO A 119 58.38 44.32 12.88
CA PRO A 119 57.82 44.48 14.21
C PRO A 119 56.44 45.13 14.12
N VAL A 120 55.41 44.43 14.59
CA VAL A 120 54.03 44.91 14.64
C VAL A 120 53.48 44.78 16.06
N PRO A 121 52.52 45.63 16.47
CA PRO A 121 51.77 45.47 17.71
C PRO A 121 51.18 44.07 17.87
N LYS A 122 51.02 43.60 19.12
CA LYS A 122 50.44 42.27 19.40
C LYS A 122 48.98 42.11 18.93
N SER A 123 48.27 43.21 18.73
CA SER A 123 46.91 43.24 18.17
C SER A 123 46.85 42.93 16.68
N ASP A 124 47.98 43.12 15.98
CA ASP A 124 48.06 43.07 14.52
C ASP A 124 48.51 41.67 14.08
N ALA A 125 48.15 41.26 12.86
CA ALA A 125 48.59 39.97 12.33
C ALA A 125 50.11 39.98 12.09
N PRO A 126 50.85 38.94 12.48
CA PRO A 126 52.31 38.94 12.36
C PRO A 126 52.75 38.98 10.90
N VAL A 127 53.64 39.92 10.59
CA VAL A 127 54.29 40.03 9.27
C VAL A 127 55.58 39.22 9.31
N ARG A 128 55.67 38.20 8.47
CA ARG A 128 56.82 37.32 8.31
C ARG A 128 57.31 37.36 6.87
N ALA A 129 58.61 37.23 6.66
CA ALA A 129 59.20 37.21 5.32
C ALA A 129 60.27 36.12 5.26
N LEU A 130 60.30 35.40 4.15
CA LEU A 130 61.37 34.43 3.88
C LEU A 130 62.68 35.15 3.62
N GLY A 131 63.81 34.52 3.96
CA GLY A 131 65.14 35.01 3.60
C GLY A 131 65.39 35.02 2.10
N ASP A 132 66.34 35.84 1.64
CA ASP A 132 66.65 36.00 0.21
C ASP A 132 67.05 34.68 -0.46
N ALA A 133 67.82 33.84 0.22
CA ALA A 133 68.22 32.53 -0.28
C ALA A 133 67.02 31.56 -0.47
N LEU A 134 66.03 31.63 0.42
CA LEU A 134 64.83 30.79 0.32
C LEU A 134 63.89 31.28 -0.79
N VAL A 135 63.72 32.59 -0.92
CA VAL A 135 62.91 33.18 -2.01
C VAL A 135 63.48 32.81 -3.37
N ALA A 136 64.80 32.89 -3.55
CA ALA A 136 65.45 32.46 -4.79
C ALA A 136 65.27 30.95 -5.09
N SER A 137 65.02 30.13 -4.07
CA SER A 137 64.80 28.68 -4.21
C SER A 137 63.36 28.29 -4.57
N ILE A 138 62.40 29.22 -4.49
CA ILE A 138 60.98 28.95 -4.67
C ILE A 138 60.51 29.57 -6.01
N PRO A 139 60.13 28.74 -7.01
CA PRO A 139 59.60 29.25 -8.27
C PRO A 139 58.35 30.12 -8.05
N GLY A 140 58.25 31.24 -8.78
CA GLY A 140 57.14 32.20 -8.68
C GLY A 140 57.37 33.33 -7.67
N LEU A 141 58.40 33.25 -6.81
CA LEU A 141 58.81 34.35 -5.95
C LEU A 141 60.04 35.07 -6.51
N SER A 142 60.10 36.39 -6.34
CA SER A 142 61.19 37.24 -6.82
C SER A 142 61.52 38.32 -5.81
N ARG A 143 62.81 38.58 -5.60
CA ARG A 143 63.28 39.61 -4.68
C ARG A 143 63.83 40.81 -5.43
N GLU A 144 63.03 41.86 -5.55
CA GLU A 144 63.49 43.16 -6.06
C GLU A 144 63.51 44.21 -4.94
N PRO A 145 64.63 44.94 -4.71
CA PRO A 145 64.74 45.86 -3.58
C PRO A 145 63.68 46.97 -3.54
N GLN A 146 63.29 47.51 -4.71
CA GLN A 146 62.26 48.55 -4.80
C GLN A 146 60.86 47.98 -4.52
N GLN A 147 60.57 46.80 -5.07
CA GLN A 147 59.31 46.09 -4.83
C GLN A 147 59.16 45.66 -3.37
N LEU A 148 60.26 45.25 -2.73
CA LEU A 148 60.27 44.80 -1.34
C LEU A 148 59.79 45.88 -0.37
N VAL A 149 60.23 47.13 -0.58
CA VAL A 149 59.83 48.25 0.27
C VAL A 149 58.32 48.50 0.15
N GLU A 150 57.80 48.55 -1.07
CA GLU A 150 56.37 48.70 -1.34
C GLU A 150 55.54 47.52 -0.76
N ASP A 151 56.02 46.28 -0.91
CA ASP A 151 55.38 45.08 -0.36
C ASP A 151 55.39 45.09 1.18
N LEU A 152 56.42 45.64 1.83
CA LEU A 152 56.47 45.80 3.30
C LEU A 152 55.49 46.85 3.80
N HIS A 153 55.31 47.95 3.05
CA HIS A 153 54.27 48.95 3.35
C HIS A 153 52.87 48.36 3.23
N LEU A 154 52.60 47.67 2.12
CA LEU A 154 51.36 46.91 1.93
C LEU A 154 51.14 45.92 3.08
N SER A 155 52.19 45.19 3.43
CA SER A 155 52.11 44.17 4.48
C SER A 155 51.81 44.77 5.86
N ARG A 156 52.31 45.97 6.15
CA ARG A 156 51.97 46.69 7.39
C ARG A 156 50.50 47.08 7.44
N ALA A 157 49.94 47.55 6.33
CA ALA A 157 48.52 47.92 6.24
C ALA A 157 47.61 46.68 6.38
N MET A 158 47.91 45.62 5.64
CA MET A 158 47.15 44.35 5.71
C MET A 158 47.23 43.72 7.10
N SER A 159 48.38 43.81 7.77
CA SER A 159 48.57 43.33 9.15
C SER A 159 47.60 43.95 10.16
N GLN A 160 47.19 45.21 9.96
CA GLN A 160 46.20 45.88 10.82
C GLN A 160 44.77 45.51 10.47
N VAL A 161 44.45 45.41 9.18
CA VAL A 161 43.08 45.20 8.72
C VAL A 161 42.61 43.77 8.93
N LEU A 162 43.48 42.78 8.76
CA LEU A 162 43.10 41.37 8.89
C LEU A 162 42.49 41.06 10.26
N PRO A 163 43.11 41.35 11.42
CA PRO A 163 42.46 41.13 12.70
C PRO A 163 41.19 41.96 12.87
N ALA A 164 41.19 43.24 12.47
CA ALA A 164 40.04 44.13 12.67
C ALA A 164 38.77 43.66 11.92
N GLN A 165 38.94 43.10 10.72
CA GLN A 165 37.82 42.63 9.90
C GLN A 165 37.34 41.22 10.29
N PHE A 166 38.23 40.42 10.88
CA PHE A 166 38.01 38.97 11.06
C PHE A 166 38.02 38.52 12.54
N GLN A 167 38.10 39.47 13.48
CA GLN A 167 38.06 39.20 14.92
C GLN A 167 36.65 38.79 15.35
N GLY A 168 36.52 37.58 15.90
CA GLY A 168 35.26 37.03 16.40
C GLY A 168 34.48 36.18 15.41
N GLU A 169 34.92 36.07 14.14
CA GLU A 169 34.38 35.07 13.22
C GLU A 169 34.86 33.68 13.63
N THR A 170 34.02 32.94 14.35
CA THR A 170 34.23 31.53 14.69
C THR A 170 34.22 30.61 13.46
N ASN A 171 33.68 31.11 12.35
CA ASN A 171 33.56 30.41 11.07
C ASN A 171 34.83 30.47 10.22
N LEU A 172 35.82 31.29 10.56
CA LEU A 172 36.99 31.45 9.72
C LEU A 172 38.03 30.37 9.86
N SER A 173 38.55 30.09 8.70
CA SER A 173 39.72 29.30 8.40
C SER A 173 40.66 30.24 7.67
N ARG A 174 41.94 29.97 7.89
CA ARG A 174 43.00 30.97 7.89
C ARG A 174 42.99 31.87 6.65
N ILE A 175 43.13 33.17 6.86
CA ILE A 175 43.39 34.12 5.78
C ILE A 175 44.89 34.33 5.69
N LEU A 176 45.44 34.18 4.50
CA LEU A 176 46.83 34.42 4.19
C LEU A 176 46.96 35.49 3.11
N PHE A 177 47.86 36.43 3.34
CA PHE A 177 48.33 37.34 2.32
C PHE A 177 49.78 36.97 1.97
N LEU A 178 50.01 36.62 0.71
CA LEU A 178 51.34 36.23 0.20
C LEU A 178 51.77 37.20 -0.89
N THR A 179 52.92 37.85 -0.74
CA THR A 179 53.52 38.66 -1.80
C THR A 179 54.47 37.85 -2.66
N THR A 180 54.71 38.29 -3.91
CA THR A 180 55.73 37.70 -4.79
C THR A 180 57.14 37.90 -4.22
N SER A 181 57.34 38.89 -3.37
CA SER A 181 58.56 39.03 -2.56
C SER A 181 58.67 37.99 -1.43
N GLY A 182 57.73 37.08 -1.23
CA GLY A 182 57.79 36.09 -0.16
C GLY A 182 57.55 36.66 1.24
N ILE A 183 56.78 37.74 1.35
CA ILE A 183 56.20 38.22 2.61
C ILE A 183 54.86 37.53 2.83
N VAL A 184 54.58 37.18 4.08
CA VAL A 184 53.43 36.41 4.52
C VAL A 184 52.79 37.07 5.72
N ILE A 185 51.48 37.20 5.65
CA ILE A 185 50.65 37.58 6.79
C ILE A 185 49.58 36.52 6.92
N ALA A 186 49.45 35.93 8.09
CA ALA A 186 48.44 34.91 8.34
C ALA A 186 47.61 35.29 9.56
N TYR A 187 46.29 35.20 9.43
CA TYR A 187 45.34 35.37 10.52
C TYR A 187 44.34 34.20 10.54
N PRO A 188 44.24 33.43 11.64
CA PRO A 188 45.10 33.46 12.83
C PRO A 188 46.57 33.16 12.53
N ALA A 189 47.47 33.59 13.43
CA ALA A 189 48.92 33.44 13.26
C ALA A 189 49.35 31.97 13.08
N VAL A 190 50.23 31.74 12.11
CA VAL A 190 50.84 30.42 11.85
C VAL A 190 52.18 30.31 12.57
N ARG A 191 52.50 29.11 13.05
CA ARG A 191 53.81 28.85 13.66
C ARG A 191 54.92 28.98 12.61
N ASP A 192 56.00 29.64 12.96
CA ASP A 192 57.12 29.92 12.06
C ASP A 192 57.65 28.66 11.33
N ALA A 193 57.72 27.51 12.02
CA ALA A 193 58.15 26.23 11.45
C ALA A 193 57.24 25.68 10.33
N GLN A 194 55.99 26.13 10.24
CA GLN A 194 55.02 25.68 9.24
C GLN A 194 54.95 26.61 8.02
N LEU A 195 55.54 27.80 8.08
CA LEU A 195 55.43 28.80 7.02
C LEU A 195 56.12 28.37 5.73
N GLU A 196 57.41 27.97 5.78
CA GLU A 196 58.14 27.57 4.57
C GLU A 196 57.45 26.42 3.81
N PRO A 197 57.03 25.30 4.45
CA PRO A 197 56.36 24.20 3.74
C PRO A 197 55.01 24.60 3.13
N ILE A 198 54.25 25.48 3.79
CA ILE A 198 52.99 26.02 3.26
C ILE A 198 53.28 26.85 2.00
N LEU A 199 54.29 27.71 2.06
CA LEU A 199 54.63 28.62 0.98
C LEU A 199 55.18 27.90 -0.24
N ARG A 200 56.02 26.87 -0.05
CA ARG A 200 56.49 26.03 -1.16
C ARG A 200 55.31 25.41 -1.91
N LYS A 201 54.31 24.90 -1.19
CA LYS A 201 53.08 24.35 -1.78
C LYS A 201 52.24 25.41 -2.50
N LEU A 202 52.02 26.57 -1.88
CA LEU A 202 51.25 27.68 -2.46
C LEU A 202 51.93 28.28 -3.68
N ALA A 203 53.25 28.49 -3.65
CA ALA A 203 54.02 29.01 -4.77
C ALA A 203 54.10 28.03 -5.94
N SER A 204 54.09 26.72 -5.66
CA SER A 204 53.97 25.68 -6.69
C SER A 204 52.56 25.54 -7.27
N SER A 205 51.55 26.18 -6.66
CA SER A 205 50.17 26.08 -7.15
C SER A 205 49.98 26.93 -8.41
N PRO A 206 49.01 26.58 -9.27
CA PRO A 206 48.71 27.35 -10.48
C PRO A 206 48.41 28.83 -10.19
N LEU A 207 47.93 29.19 -8.99
CA LEU A 207 47.69 30.59 -8.57
C LEU A 207 48.89 31.51 -8.77
N MET A 208 50.07 31.04 -8.37
CA MET A 208 51.32 31.81 -8.40
C MET A 208 52.08 31.62 -9.73
N GLN A 209 51.63 30.68 -10.55
CA GLN A 209 52.18 30.41 -11.89
C GLN A 209 51.34 31.01 -13.02
N LEU A 210 50.20 31.65 -12.71
CA LEU A 210 49.31 32.27 -13.69
C LEU A 210 50.07 33.32 -14.51
N ASN A 211 50.36 32.95 -15.75
CA ASN A 211 51.10 33.76 -16.70
C ASN A 211 50.14 34.76 -17.37
N ARG A 212 50.19 36.03 -16.94
CA ARG A 212 49.88 37.34 -17.58
C ARG A 212 48.77 37.51 -18.66
N ALA A 213 48.04 36.49 -19.10
CA ALA A 213 47.42 36.50 -20.43
C ALA A 213 45.88 36.59 -20.49
N ASN A 214 45.14 36.61 -19.39
CA ASN A 214 43.69 36.93 -19.38
C ASN A 214 43.28 37.32 -17.94
N ILE A 215 43.33 38.61 -17.61
CA ILE A 215 43.29 39.11 -16.21
C ILE A 215 42.01 39.90 -15.87
N GLU A 216 41.00 39.95 -16.74
CA GLU A 216 39.79 40.70 -16.43
C GLU A 216 38.70 39.90 -15.68
N ASP A 217 38.75 38.56 -15.63
CA ASP A 217 37.65 37.72 -15.07
C ASP A 217 38.06 36.63 -14.05
N LEU A 218 39.30 36.61 -13.54
CA LEU A 218 39.70 35.66 -12.50
C LEU A 218 39.22 36.13 -11.12
N ASP A 219 37.94 35.89 -10.86
CA ASP A 219 37.23 36.39 -9.68
C ASP A 219 37.61 35.60 -8.40
N ILE A 220 37.61 34.26 -8.46
CA ILE A 220 38.14 33.31 -7.45
C ILE A 220 38.56 32.02 -8.12
N VAL A 221 39.68 31.45 -7.69
CA VAL A 221 40.09 30.11 -8.15
C VAL A 221 40.10 29.13 -6.99
N PHE A 222 39.47 27.97 -7.23
CA PHE A 222 39.35 26.85 -6.29
C PHE A 222 40.54 25.90 -6.43
N PHE A 223 41.26 25.66 -5.34
CA PHE A 223 42.32 24.65 -5.32
C PHE A 223 42.22 23.73 -4.11
N PRO A 224 41.92 22.43 -4.31
CA PRO A 224 42.06 21.45 -3.24
C PRO A 224 43.55 21.18 -2.99
N LEU A 225 44.05 21.57 -1.82
CA LEU A 225 45.39 21.18 -1.38
C LEU A 225 45.35 19.86 -0.59
N PRO A 226 46.08 18.81 -1.01
CA PRO A 226 46.11 17.54 -0.31
C PRO A 226 46.77 17.65 1.07
N GLY A 227 46.24 16.89 2.02
CA GLY A 227 46.61 16.93 3.44
C GLY A 227 48.05 16.49 3.74
N SER A 228 48.88 17.46 4.13
CA SER A 228 49.92 17.42 5.19
C SER A 228 50.78 18.69 5.10
N ASN A 229 51.03 19.35 6.24
CA ASN A 229 51.58 20.72 6.50
C ASN A 229 50.54 21.77 6.91
N LEU A 230 49.28 21.71 6.43
CA LEU A 230 48.18 22.56 6.90
C LEU A 230 47.16 21.84 7.82
N GLY A 231 47.09 20.51 7.75
CA GLY A 231 46.17 19.66 8.51
C GLY A 231 46.24 18.20 8.05
N SER A 232 45.45 17.33 8.68
CA SER A 232 45.28 15.92 8.28
C SER A 232 44.33 15.74 7.10
N MET A 233 43.42 16.70 6.90
CA MET A 233 42.43 16.70 5.82
C MET A 233 42.81 17.72 4.73
N PRO A 234 42.34 17.52 3.49
CA PRO A 234 42.46 18.51 2.43
C PRO A 234 41.89 19.88 2.81
N HIS A 235 42.40 20.92 2.15
CA HIS A 235 42.01 22.31 2.34
C HIS A 235 41.51 22.88 1.01
N LEU A 236 40.38 23.59 1.04
CA LEU A 236 39.81 24.31 -0.08
C LEU A 236 40.34 25.75 -0.03
N LEU A 237 41.20 26.12 -0.98
CA LEU A 237 41.70 27.47 -1.07
C LEU A 237 40.86 28.30 -2.04
N LEU A 238 40.32 29.42 -1.55
CA LEU A 238 39.80 30.50 -2.38
C LEU A 238 40.88 31.57 -2.46
N SER A 239 41.25 32.02 -3.65
CA SER A 239 42.28 33.06 -3.77
C SER A 239 41.97 34.07 -4.86
N THR A 240 42.41 35.30 -4.61
CA THR A 240 42.34 36.40 -5.57
C THR A 240 43.73 37.07 -5.69
N PRO A 241 44.25 37.25 -6.92
CA PRO A 241 45.55 37.90 -7.15
C PRO A 241 45.45 39.41 -6.94
N VAL A 242 46.55 40.03 -6.49
CA VAL A 242 46.68 41.48 -6.31
C VAL A 242 47.65 42.01 -7.35
N TYR A 243 47.27 43.07 -8.06
CA TYR A 243 48.06 43.65 -9.15
C TYR A 243 48.44 45.12 -8.89
N LEU A 244 49.56 45.54 -9.46
CA LEU A 244 49.90 46.94 -9.67
C LEU A 244 50.39 47.11 -11.11
N ASN A 245 49.73 47.96 -11.90
CA ASN A 245 50.08 48.22 -13.32
C ASN A 245 50.24 46.92 -14.14
N ALA A 246 49.29 45.98 -14.02
CA ALA A 246 49.30 44.65 -14.66
C ALA A 246 50.44 43.70 -14.23
N VAL A 247 51.20 44.03 -13.18
CA VAL A 247 52.18 43.14 -12.55
C VAL A 247 51.60 42.55 -11.28
N MET A 248 51.62 41.22 -11.16
CA MET A 248 51.18 40.52 -9.94
C MET A 248 52.13 40.86 -8.78
N ARG A 249 51.56 41.27 -7.66
CA ARG A 249 52.29 41.63 -6.44
C ARG A 249 52.12 40.61 -5.33
N GLY A 250 51.07 39.80 -5.41
CA GLY A 250 50.76 38.78 -4.43
C GLY A 250 49.39 38.20 -4.66
N ALA A 251 48.91 37.43 -3.68
CA ALA A 251 47.54 36.97 -3.62
C ALA A 251 47.02 36.98 -2.18
N VAL A 252 45.73 37.28 -2.07
CA VAL A 252 44.96 37.02 -0.86
C VAL A 252 44.41 35.60 -0.99
N ILE A 253 44.56 34.81 0.06
CA ILE A 253 44.16 33.41 0.10
C ILE A 253 43.30 33.22 1.34
N TYR A 254 42.13 32.64 1.13
CA TYR A 254 41.19 32.24 2.15
C TYR A 254 41.16 30.71 2.16
N ASP A 255 41.75 30.14 3.20
CA ASP A 255 41.81 28.70 3.40
C ASP A 255 40.51 28.24 4.07
N VAL A 256 39.80 27.25 3.50
CA VAL A 256 38.65 26.56 4.11
C VAL A 256 38.99 25.10 4.36
N PRO A 257 38.99 24.60 5.61
CA PRO A 257 39.35 23.23 5.89
C PRO A 257 38.17 22.39 5.47
N GLN A 258 38.43 21.31 4.75
CA GLN A 258 37.35 20.43 4.30
C GLN A 258 36.51 19.89 5.47
N THR A 259 37.10 19.76 6.66
CA THR A 259 36.39 19.36 7.88
C THR A 259 35.23 20.28 8.25
N LYS A 260 35.28 21.57 7.89
CA LYS A 260 34.16 22.49 8.14
C LYS A 260 32.98 22.20 7.23
N LEU A 261 33.25 22.01 5.94
CA LEU A 261 32.23 21.63 4.96
C LEU A 261 31.64 20.26 5.30
N GLN A 262 32.49 19.30 5.68
CA GLN A 262 32.06 17.99 6.13
C GLN A 262 31.23 18.06 7.41
N ASN A 263 31.64 18.84 8.42
CA ASN A 263 30.86 19.01 9.65
C ASN A 263 29.52 19.69 9.38
N TYR A 264 29.50 20.67 8.47
CA TYR A 264 28.27 21.33 8.05
C TYR A 264 27.31 20.30 7.43
N LEU A 265 27.76 19.55 6.42
CA LEU A 265 26.97 18.49 5.79
C LEU A 265 26.49 17.46 6.84
N TYR A 266 27.40 16.93 7.67
CA TYR A 266 27.06 15.97 8.70
C TYR A 266 25.99 16.48 9.70
N GLN A 267 26.00 17.77 10.05
CA GLN A 267 25.03 18.35 10.98
C GLN A 267 23.68 18.65 10.34
N THR A 268 23.63 18.87 9.03
CA THR A 268 22.41 19.23 8.30
C THR A 268 21.77 18.05 7.58
N THR A 269 22.48 16.94 7.38
CA THR A 269 21.99 15.74 6.71
C THR A 269 21.30 14.79 7.71
N GLU A 270 20.15 14.24 7.31
CA GLU A 270 19.46 13.21 8.09
C GLU A 270 20.21 11.86 8.03
N SER A 271 20.02 10.99 9.02
CA SER A 271 20.81 9.76 9.16
C SER A 271 20.63 8.73 8.03
N ASP A 272 19.52 8.82 7.30
CA ASP A 272 19.16 7.95 6.18
C ASP A 272 19.56 8.54 4.81
N GLU A 273 20.27 9.67 4.81
CA GLU A 273 20.70 10.37 3.61
C GLU A 273 22.23 10.46 3.53
N LEU A 274 22.74 10.46 2.30
CA LEU A 274 24.16 10.63 2.04
C LEU A 274 24.37 11.85 1.14
N HIS A 275 24.72 12.98 1.78
CA HIS A 275 24.99 14.21 1.07
C HIS A 275 26.47 14.29 0.73
N THR A 276 26.78 14.54 -0.53
CA THR A 276 28.18 14.63 -0.98
C THR A 276 28.40 15.78 -1.93
N LEU A 277 29.59 16.35 -1.85
CA LEU A 277 30.06 17.43 -2.70
C LEU A 277 31.06 16.86 -3.69
N ILE A 278 30.81 17.04 -4.99
CA ILE A 278 31.68 16.54 -6.08
C ILE A 278 32.11 17.69 -6.99
N ASP A 279 33.31 17.60 -7.56
CA ASP A 279 33.82 18.54 -8.58
C ASP A 279 33.47 18.10 -10.02
N GLU A 280 33.84 18.91 -11.01
CA GLU A 280 33.65 18.62 -12.44
C GLU A 280 34.28 17.29 -12.89
N ASP A 281 35.41 16.91 -12.28
CA ASP A 281 36.11 15.65 -12.54
C ASP A 281 35.43 14.44 -11.85
N GLY A 282 34.43 14.71 -11.00
CA GLY A 282 33.68 13.75 -10.21
C GLY A 282 34.37 13.31 -8.92
N SER A 283 35.47 13.96 -8.55
CA SER A 283 36.20 13.68 -7.32
C SER A 283 35.40 14.16 -6.11
N LEU A 284 35.53 13.43 -5.01
CA LEU A 284 34.75 13.67 -3.80
C LEU A 284 35.42 14.75 -2.95
N VAL A 285 34.79 15.91 -2.85
CA VAL A 285 35.26 17.10 -2.12
C VAL A 285 34.79 17.12 -0.68
N ALA A 286 33.60 16.61 -0.35
CA ALA A 286 33.12 16.45 1.02
C ALA A 286 31.98 15.43 1.06
N SER A 287 31.69 14.87 2.23
CA SER A 287 30.58 13.95 2.44
C SER A 287 30.02 14.13 3.85
N SER A 288 28.71 13.91 4.02
CA SER A 288 28.09 13.76 5.34
C SER A 288 28.52 12.48 6.05
N ASP A 289 29.15 11.52 5.37
CA ASP A 289 29.65 10.30 6.01
C ASP A 289 30.84 10.58 6.94
N GLN A 290 30.76 10.12 8.19
CA GLN A 290 31.84 10.19 9.16
C GLN A 290 33.07 9.36 8.74
N SER A 291 32.87 8.32 7.92
CA SER A 291 33.93 7.45 7.43
C SER A 291 34.63 7.96 6.16
N PHE A 292 34.33 9.21 5.77
CA PHE A 292 34.83 9.85 4.57
C PHE A 292 36.32 9.61 4.31
N LYS A 293 36.61 9.21 3.07
CA LYS A 293 37.97 9.17 2.53
C LYS A 293 38.00 10.00 1.24
N PRO A 294 39.03 10.83 1.02
CA PRO A 294 39.21 11.51 -0.25
C PRO A 294 39.21 10.51 -1.40
N PHE A 295 38.42 10.79 -2.44
CA PHE A 295 38.29 9.95 -3.63
C PHE A 295 38.59 10.79 -4.85
N GLN A 296 39.53 10.35 -5.70
CA GLN A 296 39.84 10.99 -6.97
C GLN A 296 39.26 10.18 -8.13
N GLY A 297 38.69 10.89 -9.10
CA GLY A 297 37.93 10.31 -10.21
C GLY A 297 36.44 10.22 -9.91
N ASN A 298 35.66 9.69 -10.85
CA ASN A 298 34.20 9.77 -10.82
C ASN A 298 33.56 8.91 -9.71
N TRP A 299 33.27 9.57 -8.58
CA TRP A 299 32.67 8.98 -7.38
C TRP A 299 31.27 8.40 -7.62
N LEU A 300 30.52 8.91 -8.60
CA LEU A 300 29.17 8.42 -8.92
C LEU A 300 29.17 6.92 -9.30
N ASN A 301 30.30 6.37 -9.74
CA ASN A 301 30.45 4.95 -10.04
C ASN A 301 30.60 4.06 -8.79
N THR A 302 30.85 4.65 -7.62
CA THR A 302 30.90 3.93 -6.34
C THR A 302 29.52 3.74 -5.73
N LEU A 303 28.54 4.53 -6.18
CA LEU A 303 27.15 4.37 -5.78
C LEU A 303 26.63 3.00 -6.27
N PRO A 304 25.71 2.35 -5.53
CA PRO A 304 25.06 1.11 -5.93
C PRO A 304 24.20 1.30 -7.21
N THR A 305 24.87 1.40 -8.36
CA THR A 305 24.28 1.64 -9.67
C THR A 305 24.54 0.42 -10.53
N ALA A 306 23.48 -0.35 -10.76
CA ALA A 306 23.55 -1.41 -11.74
C ALA A 306 23.61 -0.80 -13.15
N ARG A 307 24.75 -1.04 -13.81
CA ARG A 307 25.04 -0.90 -15.25
C ARG A 307 25.15 0.48 -15.88
N LYS A 308 24.57 1.56 -15.37
CA LYS A 308 24.75 2.90 -15.96
C LYS A 308 25.92 3.65 -15.31
N ARG A 309 27.00 3.86 -16.07
CA ARG A 309 28.02 4.85 -15.73
C ARG A 309 27.36 6.24 -15.79
N LEU A 310 27.21 6.88 -14.65
CA LEU A 310 26.74 8.26 -14.57
C LEU A 310 27.89 9.18 -14.97
N SER A 311 27.63 10.08 -15.92
CA SER A 311 28.60 11.09 -16.34
C SER A 311 28.37 12.38 -15.56
N VAL A 312 29.39 12.84 -14.85
CA VAL A 312 29.36 14.11 -14.10
C VAL A 312 28.98 15.31 -14.97
N PRO A 313 29.47 15.46 -16.22
CA PRO A 313 29.07 16.57 -17.08
C PRO A 313 27.56 16.64 -17.39
N MET A 314 26.85 15.51 -17.30
CA MET A 314 25.39 15.49 -17.51
C MET A 314 24.63 16.11 -16.34
N LEU A 315 25.21 16.06 -15.13
CA LEU A 315 24.62 16.68 -13.95
C LEU A 315 24.76 18.21 -14.02
N PHE A 316 25.94 18.72 -14.40
CA PHE A 316 26.19 20.15 -14.62
C PHE A 316 25.29 20.74 -15.72
N GLN A 317 24.97 19.99 -16.78
CA GLN A 317 24.04 20.49 -17.82
C GLN A 317 22.59 20.65 -17.37
N ARG A 318 22.21 20.05 -16.23
CA ARG A 318 20.81 20.01 -15.78
C ARG A 318 20.53 20.95 -14.61
N ASP A 319 21.56 21.58 -14.03
CA ASP A 319 21.55 22.39 -12.81
C ASP A 319 21.06 21.66 -11.55
N HIS A 320 19.93 20.97 -11.61
CA HIS A 320 19.35 20.21 -10.51
C HIS A 320 18.43 19.09 -10.99
N GLY A 321 18.10 18.18 -10.08
CA GLY A 321 16.98 17.27 -10.24
C GLY A 321 17.21 15.91 -9.59
N THR A 322 16.28 15.00 -9.86
CA THR A 322 16.27 13.64 -9.29
C THR A 322 16.44 12.58 -10.38
N LEU A 323 17.42 11.69 -10.20
CA LEU A 323 17.67 10.52 -11.04
C LEU A 323 17.22 9.25 -10.32
N ASN A 324 16.42 8.43 -11.01
CA ASN A 324 16.03 7.11 -10.53
C ASN A 324 17.12 6.08 -10.86
N LEU A 325 17.67 5.44 -9.83
CA LEU A 325 18.67 4.38 -9.92
C LEU A 325 18.03 3.04 -9.52
N GLU A 326 18.65 1.90 -9.89
CA GLU A 326 18.04 0.59 -9.59
C GLU A 326 17.85 0.32 -8.09
N GLN A 327 18.72 0.87 -7.23
CA GLN A 327 18.70 0.65 -5.78
C GLN A 327 18.38 1.90 -4.95
N GLY A 328 17.99 3.01 -5.60
CA GLY A 328 17.76 4.27 -4.91
C GLY A 328 17.52 5.45 -5.83
N TYR A 329 17.59 6.65 -5.26
CA TYR A 329 17.43 7.92 -5.96
C TYR A 329 18.68 8.76 -5.73
N LEU A 330 19.15 9.42 -6.79
CA LEU A 330 20.22 10.39 -6.70
C LEU A 330 19.65 11.77 -7.02
N GLN A 331 19.57 12.63 -6.02
CA GLN A 331 19.25 14.03 -6.21
C GLN A 331 20.54 14.81 -6.35
N PHE A 332 20.53 15.87 -7.15
CA PHE A 332 21.70 16.71 -7.35
C PHE A 332 21.30 18.17 -7.54
N ARG A 333 22.21 19.06 -7.15
CA ARG A 333 22.11 20.50 -7.33
C ARG A 333 23.51 21.08 -7.54
N GLU A 334 23.72 21.74 -8.65
CA GLU A 334 24.90 22.55 -8.92
C GLU A 334 24.91 23.81 -8.06
N LEU A 335 26.09 24.13 -7.53
CA LEU A 335 26.35 25.34 -6.77
C LEU A 335 26.75 26.45 -7.74
N GLN A 336 26.02 27.57 -7.73
CA GLN A 336 26.30 28.64 -8.69
C GLN A 336 27.61 29.38 -8.36
N GLY A 337 28.46 29.53 -9.39
CA GLY A 337 29.73 30.25 -9.30
C GLY A 337 30.88 29.46 -8.67
N ILE A 338 30.69 28.15 -8.49
CA ILE A 338 31.60 27.23 -7.82
C ILE A 338 31.37 25.90 -8.52
N ASP A 339 32.29 25.45 -9.38
CA ASP A 339 32.11 24.30 -10.27
C ASP A 339 32.04 22.95 -9.49
N LEU A 340 31.02 22.83 -8.64
CA LEU A 340 30.76 21.79 -7.66
C LEU A 340 29.27 21.46 -7.66
N ILE A 341 28.97 20.19 -7.44
CA ILE A 341 27.60 19.69 -7.31
C ILE A 341 27.42 19.08 -5.92
N LEU A 342 26.34 19.49 -5.26
CA LEU A 342 25.82 18.83 -4.08
C LEU A 342 24.89 17.70 -4.53
N THR A 343 25.13 16.48 -4.07
CA THR A 343 24.30 15.32 -4.36
C THR A 343 23.75 14.71 -3.08
N ASN A 344 22.58 14.10 -3.17
CA ASN A 344 21.97 13.30 -2.11
C ASN A 344 21.64 11.91 -2.67
N TYR A 345 22.22 10.86 -2.09
CA TYR A 345 21.84 9.49 -2.40
C TYR A 345 20.88 8.95 -1.34
N ILE A 346 19.71 8.51 -1.79
CA ILE A 346 18.64 7.96 -0.95
C ILE A 346 18.42 6.51 -1.37
N SER A 347 18.56 5.56 -0.44
CA SER A 347 18.32 4.15 -0.76
C SER A 347 16.82 3.85 -0.94
N ALA A 348 16.48 2.89 -1.80
CA ALA A 348 15.10 2.49 -2.00
C ALA A 348 14.49 1.81 -0.75
N SER A 349 15.29 1.26 0.15
CA SER A 349 14.81 0.72 1.44
C SER A 349 14.46 1.83 2.41
N ASP A 350 15.29 2.86 2.50
CA ASP A 350 15.10 3.94 3.47
C ASP A 350 13.93 4.83 3.06
N LEU A 351 13.80 5.13 1.76
CA LEU A 351 12.61 5.83 1.24
C LEU A 351 11.32 5.03 1.53
N ARG A 352 11.34 3.71 1.35
CA ARG A 352 10.19 2.87 1.70
C ARG A 352 9.90 2.89 3.19
N ALA A 353 10.92 2.91 4.04
CA ALA A 353 10.76 3.01 5.49
C ALA A 353 10.15 4.36 5.89
N ALA A 354 10.63 5.47 5.32
CA ALA A 354 10.11 6.82 5.55
C ALA A 354 8.64 6.93 5.11
N VAL A 355 8.30 6.46 3.91
CA VAL A 355 6.91 6.44 3.42
C VAL A 355 6.04 5.55 4.32
N ASN A 356 6.53 4.38 4.72
CA ASN A 356 5.78 3.47 5.59
C ASN A 356 5.52 4.06 6.98
N ALA A 357 6.44 4.87 7.51
CA ALA A 357 6.26 5.57 8.78
C ALA A 357 5.15 6.62 8.74
N GLN A 358 4.83 7.14 7.55
CA GLN A 358 3.75 8.11 7.31
C GLN A 358 2.42 7.45 6.89
N ILE A 359 2.35 6.12 6.74
CA ILE A 359 1.10 5.45 6.33
C ILE A 359 0.04 5.60 7.43
N ASP A 360 -1.09 6.19 7.05
CA ASP A 360 -2.26 6.30 7.93
C ASP A 360 -2.91 4.93 8.18
N PHE A 361 -3.03 4.56 9.47
CA PHE A 361 -3.76 3.37 9.92
C PHE A 361 -5.26 3.38 9.56
N LEU A 362 -5.80 4.52 9.10
CA LEU A 362 -7.18 4.67 8.66
C LEU A 362 -7.54 3.68 7.54
N PHE A 363 -6.62 3.42 6.59
CA PHE A 363 -6.88 2.48 5.49
C PHE A 363 -7.00 1.04 5.98
N LEU A 364 -6.13 0.62 6.90
CA LEU A 364 -6.27 -0.70 7.53
C LEU A 364 -7.61 -0.81 8.28
N GLY A 365 -8.04 0.27 8.95
CA GLY A 365 -9.35 0.36 9.59
C GLY A 365 -10.52 0.17 8.61
N VAL A 366 -10.49 0.83 7.45
CA VAL A 366 -11.51 0.68 6.40
C VAL A 366 -11.55 -0.75 5.85
N TRP A 367 -10.39 -1.36 5.62
CA TRP A 367 -10.31 -2.75 5.17
C TRP A 367 -10.87 -3.74 6.19
N ALA A 368 -10.52 -3.56 7.48
CA ALA A 368 -11.06 -4.36 8.56
C ALA A 368 -12.59 -4.21 8.67
N LEU A 369 -13.11 -2.98 8.54
CA LEU A 369 -14.54 -2.69 8.57
C LEU A 369 -15.29 -3.31 7.38
N LEU A 370 -14.74 -3.21 6.16
CA LEU A 370 -15.31 -3.84 4.97
C LEU A 370 -15.34 -5.37 5.12
N GLY A 371 -14.27 -5.96 5.66
CA GLY A 371 -14.20 -7.39 5.94
C GLY A 371 -15.24 -7.83 6.98
N LEU A 372 -15.39 -7.06 8.07
CA LEU A 372 -16.40 -7.30 9.10
C LEU A 372 -17.82 -7.17 8.53
N LEU A 373 -18.09 -6.15 7.72
CA LEU A 373 -19.39 -5.93 7.09
C LEU A 373 -19.73 -7.06 6.10
N MET A 374 -18.75 -7.51 5.29
CA MET A 374 -18.92 -8.67 4.42
C MET A 374 -19.24 -9.93 5.22
N PHE A 375 -18.52 -10.18 6.31
CA PHE A 375 -18.77 -11.34 7.17
C PHE A 375 -20.17 -11.28 7.79
N LEU A 376 -20.55 -10.15 8.36
CA LEU A 376 -21.85 -9.94 9.00
C LEU A 376 -23.00 -10.11 7.99
N THR A 377 -22.88 -9.51 6.81
CA THR A 377 -23.90 -9.63 5.75
C THR A 377 -24.04 -11.08 5.27
N LEU A 378 -22.93 -11.79 5.06
CA LEU A 378 -22.97 -13.22 4.70
C LEU A 378 -23.61 -14.08 5.80
N TYR A 379 -23.29 -13.79 7.07
CA TYR A 379 -23.88 -14.48 8.22
C TYR A 379 -25.40 -14.27 8.29
N ILE A 380 -25.87 -13.03 8.11
CA ILE A 380 -27.30 -12.70 8.11
C ILE A 380 -28.01 -13.41 6.95
N VAL A 381 -27.46 -13.35 5.74
CA VAL A 381 -28.06 -14.00 4.56
C VAL A 381 -28.18 -15.51 4.76
N ASP A 382 -27.16 -16.17 5.32
CA ASP A 382 -27.19 -17.63 5.58
C ASP A 382 -28.22 -18.00 6.66
N ARG A 383 -28.27 -17.22 7.76
CA ARG A 383 -29.27 -17.39 8.82
C ARG A 383 -30.70 -17.24 8.31
N LEU A 384 -30.96 -16.18 7.54
CA LEU A 384 -32.29 -15.90 6.99
C LEU A 384 -32.72 -16.97 5.98
N PHE A 385 -31.83 -17.39 5.09
CA PHE A 385 -32.15 -18.39 4.08
C PHE A 385 -32.45 -19.76 4.70
N LYS A 386 -31.64 -20.18 5.69
CA LYS A 386 -31.90 -21.41 6.45
C LYS A 386 -33.23 -21.36 7.20
N GLY A 387 -33.58 -20.21 7.78
CA GLY A 387 -34.87 -20.01 8.45
C GLY A 387 -36.05 -20.17 7.49
N GLN A 388 -35.99 -19.51 6.33
CA GLN A 388 -37.01 -19.60 5.29
C GLN A 388 -37.20 -21.03 4.78
N LEU A 389 -36.12 -21.77 4.53
CA LEU A 389 -36.19 -23.16 4.08
C LEU A 389 -36.86 -24.08 5.12
N ARG A 390 -36.56 -23.90 6.42
CA ARG A 390 -37.19 -24.68 7.49
C ARG A 390 -38.70 -24.41 7.58
N LEU A 391 -39.10 -23.14 7.55
CA LEU A 391 -40.50 -22.76 7.62
C LEU A 391 -41.29 -23.30 6.42
N ASN A 392 -40.74 -23.18 5.21
CA ASN A 392 -41.38 -23.69 4.00
C ASN A 392 -41.55 -25.22 4.06
N ARG A 393 -40.55 -25.94 4.60
CA ARG A 393 -40.65 -27.39 4.80
C ARG A 393 -41.74 -27.76 5.81
N GLN A 394 -41.82 -27.06 6.94
CA GLN A 394 -42.86 -27.30 7.95
C GLN A 394 -44.27 -27.03 7.40
N LEU A 395 -44.46 -25.95 6.64
CA LEU A 395 -45.73 -25.66 5.97
C LEU A 395 -46.13 -26.75 4.97
N ARG A 396 -45.16 -27.28 4.22
CA ARG A 396 -45.41 -28.41 3.30
C ARG A 396 -45.80 -29.67 4.07
N GLU A 397 -45.10 -30.01 5.15
CA GLU A 397 -45.38 -31.21 5.95
C GLU A 397 -46.78 -31.17 6.60
N MET A 398 -47.24 -30.01 7.10
CA MET A 398 -48.60 -29.84 7.63
C MET A 398 -49.71 -30.02 6.57
N GLY A 399 -49.41 -29.79 5.29
CA GLY A 399 -50.37 -29.91 4.20
C GLY A 399 -50.58 -31.33 3.67
N LEU A 400 -49.95 -32.35 4.27
CA LEU A 400 -49.90 -33.74 3.77
C LEU A 400 -50.75 -34.74 4.56
N VAL A 401 -51.34 -34.33 5.68
CA VAL A 401 -52.13 -35.19 6.58
C VAL A 401 -53.60 -34.72 6.58
N ASP A 402 -54.54 -35.64 6.70
CA ASP A 402 -55.96 -35.35 6.89
C ASP A 402 -56.25 -34.95 8.35
N GLY A 403 -56.95 -33.83 8.55
CA GLY A 403 -57.17 -33.26 9.88
C GLY A 403 -58.04 -34.11 10.82
N LEU A 404 -58.94 -34.94 10.27
CA LEU A 404 -59.88 -35.75 11.06
C LEU A 404 -59.29 -37.10 11.45
N THR A 405 -58.67 -37.79 10.49
CA THR A 405 -58.20 -39.18 10.64
C THR A 405 -56.71 -39.29 10.96
N GLN A 406 -55.94 -38.21 10.78
CA GLN A 406 -54.48 -38.20 10.85
C GLN A 406 -53.78 -39.16 9.86
N LEU A 407 -54.52 -39.67 8.87
CA LEU A 407 -53.97 -40.43 7.75
C LEU A 407 -53.35 -39.49 6.71
N ALA A 408 -52.62 -40.05 5.75
CA ALA A 408 -52.18 -39.28 4.60
C ALA A 408 -53.40 -38.72 3.85
N ASN A 409 -53.27 -37.52 3.26
CA ASN A 409 -54.30 -36.99 2.38
C ASN A 409 -53.96 -37.26 0.90
N ARG A 410 -54.90 -36.94 0.00
CA ARG A 410 -54.70 -37.10 -1.44
C ARG A 410 -53.42 -36.44 -1.98
N ARG A 411 -53.00 -35.29 -1.43
CA ARG A 411 -51.74 -34.63 -1.85
C ARG A 411 -50.50 -35.45 -1.48
N ARG A 412 -50.54 -36.12 -0.33
CA ARG A 412 -49.46 -37.01 0.09
C ARG A 412 -49.37 -38.27 -0.77
N LEU A 413 -50.52 -38.83 -1.16
CA LEU A 413 -50.56 -39.93 -2.13
C LEU A 413 -49.87 -39.55 -3.45
N GLN A 414 -50.24 -38.40 -4.02
CA GLN A 414 -49.63 -37.89 -5.26
C GLN A 414 -48.12 -37.66 -5.11
N SER A 415 -47.70 -37.06 -3.99
CA SER A 415 -46.28 -36.81 -3.70
C SER A 415 -45.47 -38.10 -3.54
N ASP A 416 -46.01 -39.09 -2.83
CA ASP A 416 -45.29 -40.33 -2.53
C ASP A 416 -45.28 -41.27 -3.73
N PHE A 417 -46.35 -41.31 -4.54
CA PHE A 417 -46.43 -42.15 -5.73
C PHE A 417 -45.31 -41.84 -6.74
N GLY A 418 -45.07 -40.56 -7.05
CA GLY A 418 -44.02 -40.17 -8.00
C GLY A 418 -42.62 -40.60 -7.53
N GLY A 419 -42.34 -40.49 -6.23
CA GLY A 419 -41.08 -40.98 -5.66
C GLY A 419 -40.99 -42.51 -5.58
N LEU A 420 -42.14 -43.18 -5.43
CA LEU A 420 -42.22 -44.63 -5.37
C LEU A 420 -42.05 -45.26 -6.75
N LEU A 421 -42.69 -44.71 -7.78
CA LEU A 421 -42.59 -45.16 -9.17
C LEU A 421 -41.13 -45.09 -9.69
N GLN A 422 -40.38 -44.05 -9.31
CA GLN A 422 -38.95 -43.93 -9.65
C GLN A 422 -38.06 -44.98 -8.97
N ARG A 423 -38.51 -45.55 -7.84
CA ARG A 423 -37.74 -46.53 -7.06
C ARG A 423 -38.19 -47.97 -7.33
N LEU A 424 -39.38 -48.16 -7.88
CA LEU A 424 -39.95 -49.45 -8.22
C LEU A 424 -39.11 -50.10 -9.34
N ARG A 425 -38.69 -51.35 -9.14
CA ARG A 425 -38.08 -52.14 -10.23
C ARG A 425 -39.16 -52.63 -11.19
N GLU A 426 -38.77 -53.00 -12.42
CA GLU A 426 -39.72 -53.48 -13.45
C GLU A 426 -40.59 -54.65 -12.96
N ASP A 427 -40.03 -55.57 -12.17
CA ASP A 427 -40.71 -56.77 -11.68
C ASP A 427 -41.41 -56.62 -10.32
N GLN A 428 -41.39 -55.42 -9.70
CA GLN A 428 -41.99 -55.22 -8.38
C GLN A 428 -43.47 -54.80 -8.50
N PRO A 429 -44.41 -55.56 -7.89
CA PRO A 429 -45.83 -55.24 -8.00
C PRO A 429 -46.21 -54.06 -7.10
N LEU A 430 -47.15 -53.24 -7.58
CA LEU A 430 -47.68 -52.09 -6.83
C LEU A 430 -49.20 -52.12 -6.89
N ALA A 431 -49.83 -52.44 -5.77
CA ALA A 431 -51.28 -52.49 -5.69
C ALA A 431 -51.87 -51.24 -5.03
N LEU A 432 -53.12 -50.95 -5.38
CA LEU A 432 -53.91 -49.88 -4.81
C LEU A 432 -55.34 -50.35 -4.54
N TRP A 433 -55.87 -49.95 -3.39
CA TRP A 433 -57.29 -50.08 -3.08
C TRP A 433 -57.98 -48.74 -3.18
N MET A 434 -59.20 -48.75 -3.71
CA MET A 434 -60.19 -47.74 -3.40
C MET A 434 -61.28 -48.37 -2.54
N LEU A 435 -61.57 -47.75 -1.42
CA LEU A 435 -62.50 -48.22 -0.40
C LEU A 435 -63.51 -47.13 -0.08
N ASP A 436 -64.77 -47.50 0.09
CA ASP A 436 -65.82 -46.57 0.50
C ASP A 436 -66.79 -47.22 1.49
N ILE A 437 -67.28 -46.42 2.44
CA ILE A 437 -68.23 -46.85 3.47
C ILE A 437 -69.63 -47.00 2.88
N ASP A 438 -70.15 -48.21 2.92
CA ASP A 438 -71.47 -48.50 2.40
C ASP A 438 -72.54 -47.74 3.18
N HIS A 439 -73.44 -47.07 2.46
CA HIS A 439 -74.56 -46.31 3.03
C HIS A 439 -74.15 -45.22 4.05
N PHE A 440 -72.96 -44.62 3.93
CA PHE A 440 -72.49 -43.60 4.88
C PHE A 440 -73.44 -42.41 5.05
N LYS A 441 -74.09 -41.96 3.96
CA LYS A 441 -75.14 -40.93 4.06
C LYS A 441 -76.27 -41.34 5.03
N SER A 442 -76.70 -42.59 5.00
CA SER A 442 -77.69 -43.10 5.95
C SER A 442 -77.17 -43.13 7.38
N ILE A 443 -75.86 -43.33 7.58
CA ILE A 443 -75.24 -43.24 8.90
C ILE A 443 -75.33 -41.79 9.41
N ASN A 444 -74.95 -40.82 8.57
CA ASN A 444 -75.07 -39.40 8.93
C ASN A 444 -76.52 -38.98 9.19
N ASP A 445 -77.47 -39.43 8.38
CA ASP A 445 -78.88 -39.05 8.49
C ASP A 445 -79.52 -39.62 9.78
N ASN A 446 -79.11 -40.82 10.22
CA ASN A 446 -79.71 -41.50 11.37
C ASN A 446 -78.99 -41.24 12.70
N TRP A 447 -77.67 -41.02 12.69
CA TRP A 447 -76.84 -40.84 13.91
C TRP A 447 -76.21 -39.46 14.03
N GLY A 448 -76.27 -38.64 12.98
CA GLY A 448 -75.67 -37.30 12.94
C GLY A 448 -74.25 -37.29 12.36
N HIS A 449 -73.84 -36.14 11.83
CA HIS A 449 -72.52 -35.97 11.21
C HIS A 449 -71.35 -36.24 12.18
N SER A 450 -71.48 -35.85 13.45
CA SER A 450 -70.45 -36.11 14.46
C SER A 450 -70.22 -37.61 14.70
N ALA A 451 -71.29 -38.40 14.68
CA ALA A 451 -71.18 -39.86 14.75
C ALA A 451 -70.59 -40.46 13.47
N GLY A 452 -70.91 -39.88 12.30
CA GLY A 452 -70.27 -40.23 11.04
C GLY A 452 -68.76 -39.99 11.05
N ASP A 453 -68.30 -38.88 11.62
CA ASP A 453 -66.87 -38.60 11.80
C ASP A 453 -66.18 -39.66 12.68
N GLU A 454 -66.84 -40.14 13.74
CA GLU A 454 -66.34 -41.25 14.56
C GLU A 454 -66.28 -42.57 13.78
N VAL A 455 -67.24 -42.84 12.89
CA VAL A 455 -67.21 -44.00 11.99
C VAL A 455 -66.01 -43.91 11.02
N ILE A 456 -65.72 -42.72 10.50
CA ILE A 456 -64.55 -42.49 9.64
C ILE A 456 -63.24 -42.72 10.43
N LYS A 457 -63.13 -42.21 11.67
CA LYS A 457 -61.96 -42.46 12.53
C LYS A 457 -61.80 -43.92 12.90
N HIS A 458 -62.91 -44.61 13.17
CA HIS A 458 -62.92 -46.03 13.48
C HIS A 458 -62.42 -46.86 12.30
N LEU A 459 -62.93 -46.58 11.09
CA LEU A 459 -62.44 -47.24 9.88
C LEU A 459 -60.98 -46.91 9.58
N ALA A 460 -60.55 -45.66 9.76
CA ALA A 460 -59.15 -45.26 9.61
C ALA A 460 -58.23 -46.07 10.52
N THR A 461 -58.64 -46.26 11.78
CA THR A 461 -57.90 -47.05 12.78
C THR A 461 -57.84 -48.52 12.39
N LEU A 462 -58.95 -49.10 11.93
CA LEU A 462 -59.01 -50.47 11.43
C LEU A 462 -58.10 -50.69 10.22
N CYS A 463 -58.18 -49.82 9.22
CA CYS A 463 -57.33 -49.91 8.03
C CYS A 463 -55.85 -49.86 8.43
N ARG A 464 -55.47 -48.90 9.29
CA ARG A 464 -54.08 -48.75 9.75
C ARG A 464 -53.56 -49.95 10.54
N ALA A 465 -54.43 -50.62 11.30
CA ALA A 465 -54.06 -51.80 12.09
C ALA A 465 -53.94 -53.08 11.25
N LEU A 466 -54.65 -53.16 10.12
CA LEU A 466 -54.72 -54.36 9.28
C LEU A 466 -53.76 -54.34 8.08
N VAL A 467 -53.29 -53.16 7.66
CA VAL A 467 -52.28 -53.02 6.61
C VAL A 467 -50.86 -53.01 7.18
N ARG A 468 -49.84 -53.21 6.33
CA ARG A 468 -48.44 -53.25 6.77
C ARG A 468 -47.94 -51.84 7.10
N PRO A 469 -46.95 -51.68 7.99
CA PRO A 469 -46.39 -50.37 8.32
C PRO A 469 -45.83 -49.57 7.12
N GLN A 470 -45.42 -50.27 6.06
CA GLN A 470 -44.91 -49.69 4.81
C GLN A 470 -46.02 -49.22 3.85
N ASP A 471 -47.27 -49.65 4.07
CA ASP A 471 -48.40 -49.29 3.21
C ASP A 471 -48.90 -47.89 3.56
N LEU A 472 -49.25 -47.13 2.53
CA LEU A 472 -49.74 -45.77 2.69
C LEU A 472 -51.27 -45.77 2.68
N VAL A 473 -51.86 -45.63 3.88
CA VAL A 473 -53.30 -45.43 4.06
C VAL A 473 -53.62 -43.94 3.93
N VAL A 474 -54.57 -43.63 3.05
CA VAL A 474 -54.92 -42.28 2.62
C VAL A 474 -56.42 -42.08 2.79
N ARG A 475 -56.84 -40.96 3.39
CA ARG A 475 -58.22 -40.49 3.23
C ARG A 475 -58.30 -39.73 1.90
N TYR A 476 -58.95 -40.34 0.91
CA TYR A 476 -58.97 -39.84 -0.45
C TYR A 476 -60.01 -38.73 -0.65
N GLY A 477 -61.18 -38.90 -0.05
CA GLY A 477 -62.33 -38.00 -0.06
C GLY A 477 -63.25 -38.30 1.14
N GLY A 478 -64.28 -37.49 1.39
CA GLY A 478 -65.19 -37.55 2.56
C GLY A 478 -65.22 -38.88 3.33
N GLU A 479 -65.80 -39.92 2.74
CA GLU A 479 -65.91 -41.29 3.27
C GLU A 479 -65.04 -42.32 2.50
N GLU A 480 -64.19 -41.84 1.61
CA GLU A 480 -63.38 -42.64 0.69
C GLU A 480 -61.95 -42.78 1.20
N PHE A 481 -61.44 -44.00 1.19
CA PHE A 481 -60.09 -44.34 1.58
C PHE A 481 -59.35 -44.98 0.42
N CYS A 482 -58.07 -44.73 0.36
CA CYS A 482 -57.16 -45.35 -0.58
C CYS A 482 -56.01 -46.00 0.19
N VAL A 483 -55.55 -47.17 -0.24
CA VAL A 483 -54.35 -47.81 0.32
C VAL A 483 -53.40 -48.11 -0.81
N LEU A 484 -52.20 -47.53 -0.78
CA LEU A 484 -51.12 -47.83 -1.71
C LEU A 484 -50.16 -48.83 -1.06
N MET A 485 -49.96 -49.98 -1.69
CA MET A 485 -49.20 -51.11 -1.15
C MET A 485 -48.04 -51.46 -2.08
N PRO A 486 -46.82 -50.99 -1.78
CA PRO A 486 -45.62 -51.38 -2.51
C PRO A 486 -45.30 -52.86 -2.29
N ASP A 487 -44.70 -53.51 -3.30
CA ASP A 487 -44.27 -54.92 -3.22
C ASP A 487 -45.43 -55.87 -2.86
N THR A 488 -46.59 -55.62 -3.47
CA THR A 488 -47.83 -56.35 -3.20
C THR A 488 -48.51 -56.74 -4.50
N SER A 489 -48.63 -58.04 -4.75
CA SER A 489 -49.30 -58.59 -5.93
C SER A 489 -50.82 -58.36 -5.89
N LEU A 490 -51.50 -58.45 -7.04
CA LEU A 490 -52.96 -58.34 -7.09
C LEU A 490 -53.67 -59.36 -6.17
N ALA A 491 -53.13 -60.58 -6.07
CA ALA A 491 -53.68 -61.64 -5.23
C ALA A 491 -53.53 -61.34 -3.74
N ASP A 492 -52.36 -60.84 -3.32
CA ASP A 492 -52.10 -60.46 -1.93
C ASP A 492 -52.93 -59.23 -1.54
N ALA A 493 -53.02 -58.25 -2.45
CA ALA A 493 -53.85 -57.07 -2.27
C ALA A 493 -55.33 -57.44 -2.13
N LEU A 494 -55.84 -58.40 -2.92
CA LEU A 494 -57.19 -58.91 -2.79
C LEU A 494 -57.40 -59.59 -1.42
N HIS A 495 -56.46 -60.42 -0.99
CA HIS A 495 -56.54 -61.11 0.30
C HIS A 495 -56.61 -60.12 1.47
N MET A 496 -55.71 -59.13 1.47
CA MET A 496 -55.68 -58.09 2.50
C MET A 496 -56.93 -57.20 2.45
N ALA A 497 -57.45 -56.87 1.26
CA ALA A 497 -58.72 -56.14 1.13
C ALA A 497 -59.90 -56.92 1.73
N GLU A 498 -59.96 -58.23 1.49
CA GLU A 498 -61.00 -59.09 2.06
C GLU A 498 -60.89 -59.19 3.58
N GLN A 499 -59.68 -59.20 4.14
CA GLN A 499 -59.47 -59.11 5.59
C GLN A 499 -60.02 -57.80 6.16
N VAL A 500 -59.75 -56.66 5.52
CA VAL A 500 -60.28 -55.35 5.93
C VAL A 500 -61.80 -55.34 5.86
N ARG A 501 -62.37 -55.79 4.75
CA ARG A 501 -63.83 -55.87 4.57
C ARG A 501 -64.49 -56.74 5.66
N ALA A 502 -63.96 -57.94 5.88
CA ALA A 502 -64.48 -58.87 6.88
C ALA A 502 -64.32 -58.35 8.31
N ALA A 503 -63.20 -57.68 8.62
CA ALA A 503 -62.98 -57.05 9.92
C ALA A 503 -63.94 -55.88 10.14
N THR A 504 -64.14 -55.01 9.14
CA THR A 504 -65.09 -53.89 9.23
C THR A 504 -66.51 -54.39 9.43
N ALA A 505 -66.96 -55.40 8.67
CA ALA A 505 -68.29 -55.98 8.80
C ALA A 505 -68.55 -56.66 10.17
N LYS A 506 -67.49 -57.14 10.83
CA LYS A 506 -67.55 -57.70 12.20
C LYS A 506 -67.41 -56.63 13.28
N SER A 507 -66.78 -55.50 12.96
CA SER A 507 -66.54 -54.43 13.90
C SER A 507 -67.82 -53.69 14.24
N VAL A 508 -67.86 -53.11 15.44
CA VAL A 508 -68.93 -52.24 15.89
C VAL A 508 -68.28 -50.92 16.31
N CYS A 509 -68.73 -49.82 15.71
CA CYS A 509 -68.37 -48.48 16.14
C CYS A 509 -69.34 -48.05 17.25
N VAL A 510 -68.81 -47.59 18.37
CA VAL A 510 -69.61 -47.08 19.50
C VAL A 510 -69.26 -45.60 19.65
N PRO A 511 -70.02 -44.68 19.02
CA PRO A 511 -69.76 -43.25 19.13
C PRO A 511 -69.98 -42.76 20.56
N ASP A 512 -69.28 -41.68 20.94
CA ASP A 512 -69.48 -41.05 22.24
C ASP A 512 -70.93 -40.56 22.40
N ALA A 513 -71.49 -40.73 23.60
CA ALA A 513 -72.91 -40.40 23.86
C ALA A 513 -73.29 -38.94 23.53
N GLY A 514 -72.33 -38.01 23.58
CA GLY A 514 -72.53 -36.60 23.23
C GLY A 514 -72.50 -36.29 21.72
N THR A 515 -72.18 -37.28 20.87
CA THR A 515 -72.10 -37.13 19.40
C THR A 515 -73.35 -37.64 18.67
N LEU A 516 -74.23 -38.33 19.39
CA LEU A 516 -75.42 -38.98 18.84
C LEU A 516 -76.58 -38.00 18.68
N LEU A 517 -77.32 -38.15 17.59
CA LEU A 517 -78.57 -37.42 17.35
C LEU A 517 -79.70 -37.91 18.28
N ALA A 518 -80.57 -36.99 18.71
CA ALA A 518 -81.71 -37.33 19.57
C ALA A 518 -82.70 -38.24 18.81
N GLY A 519 -82.79 -39.51 19.23
CA GLY A 519 -83.57 -40.55 18.54
C GLY A 519 -82.73 -41.53 17.70
N ALA A 520 -81.40 -41.54 17.87
CA ALA A 520 -80.53 -42.53 17.25
C ALA A 520 -81.05 -43.96 17.50
N PRO A 521 -81.12 -44.82 16.46
CA PRO A 521 -81.76 -46.13 16.56
C PRO A 521 -80.97 -47.14 17.42
N SER A 522 -79.68 -46.89 17.67
CA SER A 522 -78.79 -47.73 18.48
C SER A 522 -77.57 -46.94 18.93
N LEU A 523 -76.96 -47.34 20.06
CA LEU A 523 -75.64 -46.89 20.52
C LEU A 523 -74.48 -47.54 19.76
N GLU A 524 -74.77 -48.61 19.02
CA GLU A 524 -73.83 -49.37 18.22
C GLU A 524 -74.10 -49.16 16.73
N ILE A 525 -73.09 -48.71 15.98
CA ILE A 525 -73.14 -48.57 14.52
C ILE A 525 -72.36 -49.72 13.88
N ARG A 526 -73.06 -50.53 13.10
CA ARG A 526 -72.46 -51.53 12.22
C ARG A 526 -72.32 -50.94 10.83
N LEU A 527 -71.15 -51.14 10.22
CA LEU A 527 -70.83 -50.66 8.89
C LEU A 527 -70.24 -51.78 8.05
N THR A 528 -70.43 -51.67 6.74
CA THR A 528 -69.72 -52.47 5.74
C THR A 528 -68.98 -51.54 4.79
N VAL A 529 -68.03 -52.10 4.07
CA VAL A 529 -67.26 -51.36 3.07
C VAL A 529 -67.27 -52.13 1.76
N SER A 530 -67.28 -51.40 0.66
CA SER A 530 -67.00 -51.93 -0.66
C SER A 530 -65.57 -51.56 -1.04
N ILE A 531 -64.86 -52.46 -1.72
CA ILE A 531 -63.44 -52.24 -2.08
C ILE A 531 -63.20 -52.63 -3.53
N GLY A 532 -62.56 -51.75 -4.29
CA GLY A 532 -61.98 -52.05 -5.60
C GLY A 532 -60.47 -52.15 -5.50
N VAL A 533 -59.90 -53.18 -6.12
CA VAL A 533 -58.45 -53.47 -6.08
C VAL A 533 -57.89 -53.35 -7.49
N ALA A 534 -56.77 -52.65 -7.65
CA ALA A 534 -56.01 -52.58 -8.89
C ALA A 534 -54.52 -52.81 -8.62
N GLU A 535 -53.78 -53.29 -9.61
CA GLU A 535 -52.33 -53.46 -9.57
C GLU A 535 -51.71 -52.85 -10.83
N LEU A 536 -50.65 -52.06 -10.64
CA LEU A 536 -50.05 -51.20 -11.65
C LEU A 536 -49.73 -51.95 -12.96
N ARG A 537 -49.09 -53.12 -12.88
CA ARG A 537 -48.60 -53.83 -14.07
C ARG A 537 -49.63 -54.75 -14.68
N VAL A 538 -50.37 -55.50 -13.87
CA VAL A 538 -51.45 -56.42 -14.30
C VAL A 538 -52.55 -55.65 -15.00
N ASP A 539 -52.87 -54.44 -14.52
CA ASP A 539 -53.91 -53.59 -15.11
C ASP A 539 -53.36 -52.60 -16.15
N GLY A 540 -52.07 -52.68 -16.50
CA GLY A 540 -51.45 -51.85 -17.55
C GLY A 540 -51.48 -50.34 -17.26
N CYS A 541 -51.43 -49.94 -16.00
CA CYS A 541 -51.46 -48.55 -15.55
C CYS A 541 -50.04 -47.94 -15.57
N GLU A 542 -49.89 -46.70 -16.04
CA GLU A 542 -48.60 -46.00 -16.06
C GLU A 542 -48.55 -44.89 -15.00
N GLU A 543 -49.67 -44.21 -14.77
CA GLU A 543 -49.78 -43.10 -13.82
C GLU A 543 -50.67 -43.44 -12.62
N LEU A 544 -50.59 -42.61 -11.56
CA LEU A 544 -51.42 -42.77 -10.36
C LEU A 544 -52.90 -42.66 -10.72
N GLU A 545 -53.22 -41.72 -11.59
CA GLU A 545 -54.57 -41.45 -12.07
C GLU A 545 -55.20 -42.68 -12.74
N ASP A 546 -54.43 -43.44 -13.52
CA ASP A 546 -54.90 -44.68 -14.17
C ASP A 546 -55.19 -45.77 -13.14
N LEU A 547 -54.27 -45.95 -12.19
CA LEU A 547 -54.39 -46.96 -11.14
C LEU A 547 -55.57 -46.68 -10.21
N VAL A 548 -55.75 -45.42 -9.84
CA VAL A 548 -56.91 -44.93 -9.07
C VAL A 548 -58.20 -45.11 -9.85
N ALA A 549 -58.24 -44.75 -11.13
CA ALA A 549 -59.44 -44.90 -11.95
C ALA A 549 -59.86 -46.37 -12.10
N THR A 550 -58.90 -47.29 -12.24
CA THR A 550 -59.18 -48.73 -12.32
C THR A 550 -59.72 -49.28 -10.99
N ALA A 551 -59.12 -48.91 -9.86
CA ALA A 551 -59.62 -49.28 -8.54
C ALA A 551 -61.02 -48.70 -8.28
N ASP A 552 -61.28 -47.46 -8.68
CA ASP A 552 -62.58 -46.80 -8.52
C ASP A 552 -63.69 -47.45 -9.37
N ARG A 553 -63.40 -47.82 -10.63
CA ARG A 553 -64.35 -48.59 -11.46
C ARG A 553 -64.76 -49.90 -10.79
N ARG A 554 -63.81 -50.61 -10.18
CA ARG A 554 -64.06 -51.87 -9.47
C ARG A 554 -64.80 -51.66 -8.16
N LEU A 555 -64.51 -50.58 -7.44
CA LEU A 555 -65.29 -50.15 -6.28
C LEU A 555 -66.75 -49.87 -6.64
N TYR A 556 -66.96 -49.20 -7.78
CA TYR A 556 -68.30 -48.94 -8.30
C TYR A 556 -69.03 -50.24 -8.67
N ALA A 557 -68.33 -51.21 -9.27
CA ALA A 557 -68.88 -52.54 -9.53
C ALA A 557 -69.28 -53.25 -8.23
N ALA A 558 -68.42 -53.22 -7.19
CA ALA A 558 -68.71 -53.76 -5.87
C ALA A 558 -69.99 -53.17 -5.25
N LYS A 559 -70.16 -51.85 -5.37
CA LYS A 559 -71.37 -51.15 -4.91
C LYS A 559 -72.63 -51.57 -5.67
N LYS A 560 -72.52 -51.85 -6.97
CA LYS A 560 -73.65 -52.26 -7.82
C LYS A 560 -74.08 -53.71 -7.61
N SER A 561 -73.16 -54.60 -7.28
CA SER A 561 -73.43 -56.03 -7.13
C SER A 561 -73.90 -56.45 -5.74
N GLY A 562 -74.21 -55.49 -4.86
CA GLY A 562 -74.79 -55.77 -3.54
C GLY A 562 -74.03 -55.20 -2.36
N ARG A 563 -72.91 -54.47 -2.58
CA ARG A 563 -72.05 -53.88 -1.54
C ARG A 563 -71.40 -54.94 -0.64
N ASN A 564 -70.60 -54.51 0.34
CA ASN A 564 -69.91 -55.39 1.28
C ASN A 564 -69.10 -56.50 0.58
N GLN A 565 -68.33 -56.14 -0.44
CA GLN A 565 -67.53 -57.07 -1.24
C GLN A 565 -66.29 -56.40 -1.82
N VAL A 566 -65.35 -57.23 -2.27
CA VAL A 566 -64.13 -56.81 -2.96
C VAL A 566 -64.20 -57.21 -4.42
N VAL A 567 -63.82 -56.31 -5.33
CA VAL A 567 -63.76 -56.57 -6.78
C VAL A 567 -62.36 -56.24 -7.31
N ASN A 568 -61.80 -57.14 -8.12
CA ASN A 568 -60.45 -57.03 -8.71
C ASN A 568 -60.44 -57.27 -10.24
N HIS A 569 -61.59 -57.38 -10.88
CA HIS A 569 -61.74 -57.58 -12.32
C HIS A 569 -62.94 -56.78 -12.82
N ASP A 570 -62.93 -56.50 -14.12
CA ASP A 570 -63.92 -55.66 -14.80
C ASP A 570 -65.12 -56.47 -15.32
#